data_AF-A0A1I1NT32-F1
#
_entry.id   AF-A0A1I1NT32-F1
#
_cell.length_a   1.000
_cell.length_b   1.000
_cell.length_c   1.000
_cell.angle_alpha   90.00
_cell.angle_beta   90.00
_cell.angle_gamma   90.00
#
_symmetry.space_group_name_H-M   'P 1'
#
loop_
_entity.id
_entity.type
_entity.pdbx_description
1 polymer ?
#
loop_
_entity_poly.entity_id
_entity_poly.type
_entity_poly.pdbx_seq_one_letter_code
_entity_poly.pdbx_strand_id
1 'polypeptide(L)'
;MAFSYFRFATPGVTPNPVINPLSYVQFSGTPPFTTGGPNVAFIWASVQIFAGSPLPRPILTGVLQAEINTAIATLTSTPNVYVKP
;
A
#
# COMPACT_ATOMS: atom_id res chain seq x y z
N MET A 1 -5.26 13.15 -11.54
CA MET A 1 -4.11 12.56 -10.80
C MET A 1 -3.91 11.15 -11.31
N ALA A 2 -2.66 10.70 -11.47
CA ALA A 2 -2.37 9.33 -11.88
C ALA A 2 -2.53 8.36 -10.69
N PHE A 3 -3.00 7.14 -10.95
CA PHE A 3 -3.12 6.06 -9.98
C PHE A 3 -2.22 4.89 -10.38
N SER A 4 -1.75 4.14 -9.39
CA SER A 4 -0.93 2.95 -9.61
C SER A 4 -1.09 1.98 -8.46
N TYR A 5 -0.78 0.71 -8.73
CA TYR A 5 -0.53 -0.23 -7.66
C TYR A 5 0.84 0.03 -7.04
N PHE A 6 0.92 -0.17 -5.73
CA PHE A 6 2.14 -0.08 -4.96
C PHE A 6 2.30 -1.34 -4.13
N ARG A 7 3.46 -1.99 -4.24
CA ARG A 7 3.81 -3.16 -3.44
C ARG A 7 4.40 -2.71 -2.12
N PHE A 8 3.95 -3.31 -1.02
CA PHE A 8 4.55 -3.11 0.29
C PHE A 8 5.88 -3.86 0.37
N ALA A 9 6.93 -3.16 0.80
CA ALA A 9 8.26 -3.73 1.00
C ALA A 9 8.42 -4.16 2.47
N THR A 10 8.10 -5.41 2.81
CA THR A 10 8.24 -5.95 4.18
C THR A 10 9.72 -5.99 4.63
N PRO A 11 10.08 -5.62 5.89
CA PRO A 11 9.22 -5.20 7.01
C PRO A 11 8.75 -3.74 6.97
N GLY A 12 9.17 -2.97 5.96
CA GLY A 12 8.80 -1.57 5.71
C GLY A 12 9.59 -0.59 6.58
N VAL A 13 9.19 0.68 6.52
CA VAL A 13 9.89 1.80 7.19
C VAL A 13 9.16 2.18 8.48
N THR A 14 9.82 2.02 9.62
CA THR A 14 9.31 2.31 10.97
C THR A 14 9.03 3.82 11.19
N PRO A 15 8.24 4.22 12.22
CA PRO A 15 7.58 3.43 13.26
C PRO A 15 6.24 2.81 12.86
N ASN A 16 5.59 3.31 11.80
CA ASN A 16 4.34 2.73 11.29
C ASN A 16 4.47 2.38 9.80
N PRO A 17 5.03 1.20 9.49
CA PRO A 17 5.38 0.81 8.13
C PRO A 17 4.21 0.87 7.15
N VAL A 18 3.04 0.37 7.54
CA VAL A 18 1.86 0.21 6.68
C VAL A 18 1.17 1.53 6.33
N ILE A 19 1.42 2.61 7.07
CA ILE A 19 0.94 3.95 6.68
C ILE A 19 2.07 4.88 6.24
N ASN A 20 3.29 4.37 6.09
CA ASN A 20 4.43 5.16 5.62
C ASN A 20 4.55 5.01 4.09
N PRO A 21 4.38 6.09 3.29
CA PRO A 21 4.53 6.02 1.85
C PRO A 21 5.88 5.48 1.37
N LEU A 22 6.95 5.65 2.17
CA LEU A 22 8.29 5.17 1.86
C LEU A 22 8.44 3.64 1.96
N SER A 23 7.50 2.95 2.61
CA SER A 23 7.44 1.48 2.66
C SER A 23 6.94 0.86 1.36
N TYR A 24 6.61 1.67 0.36
CA TYR A 24 5.94 1.25 -0.85
C TYR A 24 6.77 1.54 -2.10
N VAL A 25 6.75 0.59 -3.02
CA VAL A 25 7.39 0.69 -4.34
C VAL A 25 6.31 0.57 -5.40
N GLN A 26 6.34 1.44 -6.41
CA GLN A 26 5.40 1.36 -7.51
C GLN A 26 5.50 0.01 -8.21
N PHE A 27 4.35 -0.62 -8.44
CA PHE A 27 4.25 -1.90 -9.12
C PHE A 27 3.68 -1.68 -10.52
N SER A 28 4.41 -2.16 -11.53
CA SER A 28 3.98 -2.14 -12.93
C SER A 28 3.29 -3.45 -13.26
N GLY A 29 1.99 -3.39 -13.56
CA GLY A 29 1.17 -4.53 -13.96
C GLY A 29 0.00 -4.78 -13.02
N THR A 30 -0.73 -5.85 -13.30
CA THR A 30 -1.86 -6.28 -12.47
C THR A 30 -1.35 -7.07 -11.27
N PRO A 31 -1.61 -6.64 -10.02
CA PRO A 31 -1.18 -7.39 -8.85
C PRO A 31 -1.93 -8.72 -8.79
N PRO A 32 -1.26 -9.81 -8.36
CA PRO A 32 -1.96 -11.05 -8.06
C PRO A 32 -2.93 -10.83 -6.90
N PHE A 33 -4.12 -11.42 -7.00
CA PHE A 33 -5.06 -11.41 -5.89
C PHE A 33 -4.45 -12.19 -4.72
N THR A 34 -4.25 -11.50 -3.60
CA THR A 34 -3.72 -12.04 -2.34
C THR A 34 -4.72 -11.70 -1.25
N THR A 35 -4.99 -12.61 -0.31
CA THR A 35 -5.84 -12.40 0.87
C THR A 35 -5.43 -13.36 2.00
N GLY A 36 -5.93 -13.17 3.22
CA GLY A 36 -5.85 -14.16 4.30
C GLY A 36 -4.70 -13.99 5.29
N GLY A 37 -4.22 -12.77 5.54
CA GLY A 37 -3.22 -12.53 6.58
C GLY A 37 -3.04 -11.08 7.00
N PRO A 38 -2.18 -10.83 8.01
CA PRO A 38 -2.04 -9.52 8.64
C PRO A 38 -1.08 -8.58 7.89
N ASN A 39 -0.46 -9.05 6.80
CA ASN A 39 0.56 -8.31 6.09
C ASN A 39 -0.01 -7.65 4.84
N VAL A 40 0.31 -6.37 4.61
CA VAL A 40 -0.04 -5.72 3.34
C VAL A 40 0.82 -6.30 2.22
N ALA A 41 0.19 -6.58 1.09
CA ALA A 41 0.85 -7.00 -0.15
C ALA A 41 0.89 -5.83 -1.14
N PHE A 42 -0.28 -5.29 -1.50
CA PHE A 42 -0.43 -4.22 -2.47
C PHE A 42 -1.49 -3.21 -2.05
N ILE A 43 -1.33 -1.97 -2.48
CA ILE A 43 -2.36 -0.93 -2.38
C ILE A 43 -2.58 -0.25 -3.72
N TRP A 44 -3.80 0.20 -3.97
CA TRP A 44 -4.15 1.09 -5.07
C TRP A 44 -4.26 2.51 -4.54
N ALA A 45 -3.44 3.42 -5.07
CA ALA A 45 -3.37 4.79 -4.57
C ALA A 45 -2.99 5.79 -5.67
N SER A 46 -3.31 7.06 -5.43
CA SER A 46 -2.79 8.17 -6.24
C SER A 46 -1.27 8.25 -6.11
N VAL A 47 -0.61 8.61 -7.20
CA VAL A 47 0.85 8.77 -7.25
C VAL A 47 1.24 10.18 -6.79
N GLN A 48 2.24 10.27 -5.92
CA GLN A 48 2.97 11.50 -5.62
C GLN A 48 4.47 11.31 -5.88
N ILE A 49 5.15 12.42 -6.18
CA ILE A 49 6.61 12.49 -6.27
C ILE A 49 7.04 13.51 -5.22
N PHE A 50 7.89 13.09 -4.28
CA PHE A 50 8.41 14.01 -3.26
C PHE A 50 9.55 14.84 -3.84
N ALA A 51 9.61 16.12 -3.47
CA ALA A 51 10.81 16.92 -3.71
C ALA A 51 11.99 16.24 -3.00
N GLY A 52 12.99 15.78 -3.76
CA GLY A 52 14.16 15.05 -3.25
C GLY A 52 14.05 13.52 -3.27
N SER A 53 12.91 12.93 -3.68
CA SER A 53 12.83 11.50 -4.00
C SER A 53 12.33 11.33 -5.45
N PRO A 54 13.19 10.90 -6.39
CA PRO A 54 12.79 10.73 -7.79
C PRO A 54 11.83 9.55 -7.99
N LEU A 55 11.57 8.78 -6.92
CA LEU A 55 10.75 7.57 -6.98
C LEU A 55 9.29 7.89 -6.67
N PRO A 56 8.34 7.43 -7.49
CA PRO A 56 6.91 7.50 -7.21
C PRO A 56 6.55 6.82 -5.88
N ARG A 57 5.69 7.49 -5.09
CA ARG A 57 5.17 7.02 -3.81
C ARG A 57 3.64 7.11 -3.78
N PRO A 58 2.95 6.29 -2.97
CA PRO A 58 1.51 6.38 -2.82
C PRO A 58 1.12 7.60 -1.98
N ILE A 59 -0.01 8.23 -2.30
CA ILE A 59 -0.69 9.17 -1.41
C ILE A 59 -1.60 8.36 -0.48
N LEU A 60 -1.25 8.34 0.81
CA LEU A 60 -2.02 7.64 1.83
C LEU A 60 -3.02 8.60 2.48
N THR A 61 -4.19 8.74 1.86
CA THR A 61 -5.31 9.53 2.41
C THR A 61 -5.83 8.91 3.70
N GLY A 62 -6.54 9.67 4.53
CA GLY A 62 -7.15 9.15 5.76
C GLY A 62 -8.11 7.98 5.50
N VAL A 63 -8.83 8.00 4.39
CA VAL A 63 -9.75 6.92 3.98
C VAL A 63 -8.96 5.65 3.61
N LEU A 64 -7.89 5.77 2.83
CA LEU A 64 -7.06 4.62 2.46
C LEU A 64 -6.34 4.03 3.69
N GLN A 65 -5.89 4.88 4.62
CA GLN A 65 -5.30 4.41 5.88
C GLN A 65 -6.31 3.60 6.71
N ALA A 66 -7.55 4.06 6.82
CA ALA A 66 -8.61 3.31 7.48
C ALA A 66 -8.86 1.96 6.79
N GLU A 67 -8.93 1.96 5.46
CA GLU A 67 -9.11 0.74 4.66
C GLU A 67 -7.96 -0.26 4.87
N ILE A 68 -6.71 0.22 4.91
CA ILE A 68 -5.53 -0.62 5.21
C ILE A 68 -5.66 -1.27 6.59
N ASN A 69 -5.99 -0.49 7.61
CA ASN A 69 -6.13 -1.00 8.98
C ASN A 69 -7.28 -2.01 9.08
N THR A 70 -8.41 -1.76 8.41
CA THR A 70 -9.54 -2.69 8.36
C THR A 70 -9.17 -3.99 7.64
N ALA A 71 -8.48 -3.92 6.50
CA ALA A 71 -8.06 -5.09 5.74
C ALA A 71 -7.09 -5.98 6.55
N ILE A 72 -6.15 -5.37 7.28
CA ILE A 72 -5.23 -6.08 8.18
C ILE A 72 -6.00 -6.70 9.35
N ALA A 73 -6.90 -5.96 10.01
CA ALA A 73 -7.64 -6.45 11.17
C ALA A 73 -8.62 -7.58 10.80
N THR A 74 -9.21 -7.54 9.61
CA THR A 74 -10.17 -8.54 9.11
C THR A 74 -9.51 -9.63 8.27
N LEU A 75 -8.20 -9.53 8.02
CA LEU A 75 -7.42 -10.44 7.16
C LEU A 75 -8.02 -10.60 5.75
N THR A 76 -8.78 -9.60 5.31
CA THR A 76 -9.59 -9.65 4.10
C THR A 76 -9.21 -8.51 3.17
N SER A 77 -8.87 -8.85 1.93
CA SER A 77 -8.56 -7.86 0.90
C SER A 77 -9.80 -7.11 0.42
N THR A 78 -9.61 -5.84 0.09
CA THR A 78 -10.60 -4.91 -0.45
C THR A 78 -10.19 -4.50 -1.88
N PRO A 79 -11.03 -3.75 -2.62
CA PRO A 79 -10.66 -3.29 -3.96
C PRO A 79 -9.36 -2.46 -4.01
N ASN A 80 -9.03 -1.72 -2.95
CA ASN A 80 -7.82 -0.89 -2.92
C ASN A 80 -6.69 -1.46 -2.07
N VAL A 81 -6.93 -2.47 -1.23
CA VAL A 81 -5.93 -3.02 -0.31
C VAL A 81 -5.91 -4.53 -0.37
N TYR A 82 -4.75 -5.08 -0.69
CA TYR A 82 -4.53 -6.51 -0.78
C TYR A 82 -3.64 -6.92 0.38
N VAL A 83 -4.09 -7.89 1.17
CA VAL A 83 -3.33 -8.47 2.28
C VAL A 83 -2.86 -9.88 1.94
N LYS A 84 -1.85 -10.38 2.64
CA LYS A 84 -1.30 -11.72 2.47
C LYS A 84 -0.98 -12.36 3.83
N PRO A 85 -0.95 -13.70 3.90
CA PRO A 85 -0.36 -14.44 5.02
C PRO A 85 1.03 -13.89 5.38
#